data_AF-A0A813D3S2-F1
#
_entry.id   AF-A0A813D3S2-F1
#
_cell.length_a   1.000
_cell.length_b   1.000
_cell.length_c   1.000
_cell.angle_alpha   90.00
_cell.angle_beta   90.00
_cell.angle_gamma   90.00
#
_symmetry.space_group_name_H-M   'P 1'
#
loop_
_entity.id
_entity.type
_entity.pdbx_description
1 polymer ?
#
loop_
_entity_poly.entity_id
_entity_poly.type
_entity_poly.pdbx_seq_one_letter_code
_entity_poly.pdbx_strand_id
1 'polypeptide(L)'
;VVACAGGVRRALGRGRGGLAPRELTSVAARANALAAVSLSRAGTAGREEQVRDFVSSALDGVSESPEGTGKVVAAARHALLGAIEAIATDVARRSTDGADPSRQEAAELQRWLLATLGRYALDALLPGPPLGTWGSQEETAADGQSEGRGAAVEAGEAFFAMLCSAARHVDVSILPELLYSEAHMADLLRAHPPLRELWLRHLVSRFPEAARELLVLRLLEDFPEAAAAFSAPYPAILTGPEASSSVLRSAL
;
A
#
# COMPACT_ATOMS: atom_id res chain seq x y z
N VAL A 1 10.62 -5.37 19.84
CA VAL A 1 10.13 -4.13 19.18
C VAL A 1 8.97 -4.41 18.25
N VAL A 2 9.13 -5.22 17.19
CA VAL A 2 8.06 -5.56 16.23
C VAL A 2 6.84 -6.22 16.92
N ALA A 3 7.09 -7.24 17.76
CA ALA A 3 6.06 -7.85 18.60
C ALA A 3 5.41 -6.87 19.60
N CYS A 4 6.19 -5.91 20.12
CA CYS A 4 5.68 -4.87 21.02
C CYS A 4 4.81 -3.86 20.28
N ALA A 5 5.16 -3.48 19.05
CA ALA A 5 4.39 -2.56 18.21
C ALA A 5 3.04 -3.17 17.78
N GLY A 6 3.05 -4.43 17.35
CA GLY A 6 1.81 -5.18 17.05
C GLY A 6 0.95 -5.41 18.31
N GLY A 7 1.58 -5.74 19.44
CA GLY A 7 0.91 -5.91 20.73
C GLY A 7 0.26 -4.63 21.26
N VAL A 8 0.94 -3.49 21.13
CA VAL A 8 0.38 -2.17 21.48
C VAL A 8 -0.87 -1.93 20.65
N ARG A 9 -0.83 -2.11 19.33
CA ARG A 9 -2.01 -1.84 18.50
C ARG A 9 -3.19 -2.78 18.77
N ARG A 10 -2.94 -4.08 18.97
CA ARG A 10 -3.99 -5.04 19.37
C ARG A 10 -4.60 -4.71 20.72
N ALA A 11 -3.81 -4.21 21.67
CA ALA A 11 -4.31 -3.74 22.97
C ALA A 11 -5.16 -2.47 22.83
N LEU A 12 -4.83 -1.60 21.87
CA LEU A 12 -5.49 -0.32 21.64
C LEU A 12 -6.79 -0.44 20.81
N GLY A 13 -6.84 -1.31 19.79
CA GLY A 13 -8.05 -1.55 18.96
C GLY A 13 -9.20 -2.20 19.72
N ARG A 14 -8.93 -2.89 20.83
CA ARG A 14 -9.96 -3.51 21.69
C ARG A 14 -10.52 -2.60 22.79
N GLY A 15 -10.20 -1.30 22.77
CA GLY A 15 -10.73 -0.32 23.73
C GLY A 15 -10.41 -0.58 25.21
N ARG A 16 -9.40 -1.42 25.50
CA ARG A 16 -9.10 -1.85 26.88
C ARG A 16 -8.22 -0.88 27.67
N GLY A 17 -7.66 0.14 27.03
CA GLY A 17 -6.95 1.22 27.70
C GLY A 17 -7.75 2.50 27.56
N GLY A 18 -8.07 3.18 28.67
CA GLY A 18 -8.84 4.44 28.70
C GLY A 18 -8.12 5.65 28.08
N LEU A 19 -7.32 5.44 27.03
CA LEU A 19 -6.65 6.48 26.25
C LEU A 19 -7.61 7.04 25.21
N ALA A 20 -7.48 8.34 24.94
CA ALA A 20 -8.28 8.99 23.90
C ALA A 20 -7.82 8.54 22.50
N PRO A 21 -8.71 8.48 21.48
CA PRO A 21 -8.36 8.06 20.11
C PRO A 21 -7.14 8.77 19.50
N ARG A 22 -6.95 10.05 19.81
CA ARG A 22 -5.77 10.84 19.38
C ARG A 22 -4.46 10.33 19.99
N GLU A 23 -4.49 9.93 21.26
CA GLU A 23 -3.34 9.37 21.95
C GLU A 23 -2.99 8.00 21.39
N LEU A 24 -4.01 7.18 21.12
CA LEU A 24 -3.86 5.88 20.45
C LEU A 24 -3.14 6.02 19.10
N THR A 25 -3.58 6.97 18.29
CA THR A 25 -3.02 7.22 16.96
C THR A 25 -1.58 7.73 17.04
N SER A 26 -1.27 8.60 18.01
CA SER A 26 0.10 9.07 18.27
C SER A 26 1.03 7.94 18.72
N VAL A 27 0.55 7.04 19.58
CA VAL A 27 1.31 5.85 20.00
C VAL A 27 1.54 4.92 18.79
N ALA A 28 0.53 4.68 17.97
CA ALA A 28 0.65 3.87 16.75
C ALA A 28 1.68 4.46 15.78
N ALA A 29 1.65 5.78 15.53
CA ALA A 29 2.62 6.45 14.67
C ALA A 29 4.06 6.27 15.17
N ARG A 30 4.30 6.47 16.48
CA ARG A 30 5.62 6.25 17.10
C ARG A 30 6.06 4.79 17.04
N ALA A 31 5.14 3.86 17.27
CA ALA A 31 5.43 2.43 17.18
C ALA A 31 5.82 2.02 15.75
N ASN A 32 5.11 2.51 14.73
CA ASN A 32 5.42 2.28 13.32
C ASN A 32 6.77 2.90 12.94
N ALA A 33 7.06 4.13 13.39
CA ALA A 33 8.35 4.78 13.13
C ALA A 33 9.51 4.01 13.78
N LEU A 34 9.33 3.55 15.03
CA LEU A 34 10.33 2.72 15.70
C LEU A 34 10.52 1.38 15.01
N ALA A 35 9.44 0.76 14.51
CA ALA A 35 9.51 -0.46 13.72
C ALA A 35 10.30 -0.24 12.42
N ALA A 36 10.04 0.85 11.69
CA ALA A 36 10.78 1.20 10.49
C ALA A 36 12.29 1.31 10.75
N VAL A 37 12.69 2.09 11.77
CA VAL A 37 14.10 2.22 12.16
C VAL A 37 14.69 0.87 12.59
N SER A 38 13.95 0.08 13.36
CA SER A 38 14.44 -1.22 13.83
C SER A 38 14.63 -2.22 12.69
N LEU A 39 13.68 -2.27 11.75
CA LEU A 39 13.71 -3.18 10.59
C LEU A 39 14.79 -2.76 9.60
N SER A 40 15.00 -1.45 9.39
CA SER A 40 16.10 -0.96 8.55
C SER A 40 17.49 -1.35 9.06
N ARG A 41 17.64 -1.57 10.38
CA ARG A 41 18.92 -1.93 11.01
C ARG A 41 19.08 -3.44 11.21
N ALA A 42 18.03 -4.11 11.68
CA ALA A 42 18.09 -5.51 12.06
C ALA A 42 17.65 -6.46 10.94
N GLY A 43 16.99 -5.95 9.88
CA GLY A 43 16.41 -6.76 8.83
C GLY A 43 15.22 -7.61 9.29
N THR A 44 14.82 -8.52 8.40
CA THR A 44 13.63 -9.37 8.52
C THR A 44 13.95 -10.87 8.57
N ALA A 45 15.22 -11.26 8.38
CA ALA A 45 15.66 -12.66 8.36
C ALA A 45 15.35 -13.39 9.68
N GLY A 46 14.70 -14.56 9.58
CA GLY A 46 14.30 -15.38 10.73
C GLY A 46 13.21 -14.73 11.59
N ARG A 47 12.54 -13.69 11.09
CA ARG A 47 11.51 -12.92 11.81
C ARG A 47 10.21 -12.79 11.04
N GLU A 48 10.02 -13.66 10.05
CA GLU A 48 8.89 -13.60 9.13
C GLU A 48 7.55 -13.51 9.86
N GLU A 49 7.28 -14.42 10.80
CA GLU A 49 6.02 -14.44 11.55
C GLU A 49 5.78 -13.13 12.29
N GLN A 50 6.80 -12.57 12.95
CA GLN A 50 6.64 -11.31 13.68
C GLN A 50 6.42 -10.12 12.75
N VAL A 51 7.06 -10.12 11.57
CA VAL A 51 6.84 -9.10 10.54
C VAL A 51 5.40 -9.20 10.01
N ARG A 52 4.92 -10.41 9.71
CA ARG A 52 3.54 -10.65 9.26
C ARG A 52 2.53 -10.17 10.29
N ASP A 53 2.75 -10.49 11.56
CA ASP A 53 1.93 -10.08 12.70
C ASP A 53 1.86 -8.56 12.86
N PHE A 54 3.02 -7.90 12.78
CA PHE A 54 3.11 -6.45 12.88
C PHE A 54 2.40 -5.76 11.73
N VAL A 55 2.67 -6.17 10.49
CA VAL A 55 2.04 -5.57 9.30
C VAL A 55 0.54 -5.77 9.33
N SER A 56 0.04 -6.98 9.61
CA SER A 56 -1.40 -7.26 9.67
C SER A 56 -2.08 -6.41 10.74
N SER A 57 -1.57 -6.44 11.97
CA SER A 57 -2.08 -5.61 13.06
C SER A 57 -2.04 -4.12 12.70
N ALA A 58 -1.01 -3.71 11.95
CA ALA A 58 -0.85 -2.33 11.55
C ALA A 58 -1.80 -1.90 10.42
N LEU A 59 -2.19 -2.80 9.53
CA LEU A 59 -3.16 -2.50 8.49
C LEU A 59 -4.59 -2.52 9.07
N ASP A 60 -4.91 -3.50 9.92
CA ASP A 60 -6.19 -3.59 10.64
C ASP A 60 -6.54 -2.27 11.32
N GLY A 61 -5.65 -1.77 12.18
CA GLY A 61 -5.98 -0.54 12.89
C GLY A 61 -5.92 0.72 12.02
N VAL A 62 -5.46 0.68 10.76
CA VAL A 62 -5.58 1.84 9.83
C VAL A 62 -6.97 1.79 9.21
N SER A 63 -7.45 0.57 8.93
CA SER A 63 -8.78 0.30 8.38
C SER A 63 -9.89 0.60 9.39
N GLU A 64 -9.68 0.28 10.67
CA GLU A 64 -10.66 0.47 11.74
C GLU A 64 -10.76 1.91 12.26
N SER A 65 -9.91 2.85 11.82
CA SER A 65 -9.89 4.21 12.38
C SER A 65 -11.05 5.05 11.85
N PRO A 66 -12.07 5.39 12.66
CA PRO A 66 -13.29 6.05 12.18
C PRO A 66 -13.10 7.54 11.88
N GLU A 67 -11.97 8.14 12.29
CA GLU A 67 -11.64 9.56 12.07
C GLU A 67 -10.64 9.71 10.91
N GLY A 68 -11.08 9.41 9.69
CA GLY A 68 -10.23 9.22 8.50
C GLY A 68 -9.31 10.37 8.08
N THR A 69 -9.51 11.60 8.58
CA THR A 69 -8.92 12.83 8.01
C THR A 69 -8.03 13.63 8.97
N GLY A 70 -7.71 13.09 10.15
CA GLY A 70 -6.87 13.77 11.13
C GLY A 70 -5.37 13.75 10.79
N LYS A 71 -4.65 14.85 11.06
CA LYS A 71 -3.17 14.94 10.95
C LYS A 71 -2.44 13.77 11.62
N VAL A 72 -3.00 13.23 12.70
CA VAL A 72 -2.41 12.10 13.46
C VAL A 72 -2.56 10.79 12.69
N VAL A 73 -3.70 10.55 12.03
CA VAL A 73 -3.93 9.36 11.19
C VAL A 73 -3.02 9.40 9.96
N ALA A 74 -2.89 10.57 9.34
CA ALA A 74 -1.92 10.79 8.26
C ALA A 74 -0.48 10.48 8.71
N ALA A 75 -0.07 10.92 9.91
CA ALA A 75 1.24 10.59 10.47
C ALA A 75 1.42 9.08 10.74
N ALA A 76 0.39 8.40 11.23
CA ALA A 76 0.43 6.95 11.45
C ALA A 76 0.53 6.16 10.14
N ARG A 77 -0.22 6.56 9.10
CA ARG A 77 -0.15 6.02 7.74
C ARG A 77 1.25 6.25 7.13
N HIS A 78 1.79 7.47 7.27
CA HIS A 78 3.13 7.80 6.78
C HIS A 78 4.23 7.01 7.48
N ALA A 79 4.13 6.84 8.81
CA ALA A 79 5.08 6.02 9.56
C ALA A 79 4.98 4.53 9.17
N LEU A 80 3.78 4.02 8.89
CA LEU A 80 3.59 2.64 8.40
C LEU A 80 4.20 2.47 7.01
N LEU A 81 4.01 3.42 6.10
CA LEU A 81 4.63 3.42 4.78
C LEU A 81 6.16 3.25 4.89
N GLY A 82 6.81 4.01 5.76
CA GLY A 82 8.26 3.87 5.99
C GLY A 82 8.68 2.50 6.55
N ALA A 83 7.83 1.86 7.36
CA ALA A 83 8.09 0.51 7.85
C ALA A 83 7.96 -0.54 6.73
N ILE A 84 6.92 -0.42 5.89
CA ILE A 84 6.69 -1.29 4.73
C ILE A 84 7.85 -1.16 3.72
N GLU A 85 8.32 0.07 3.47
CA GLU A 85 9.46 0.35 2.60
C GLU A 85 10.75 -0.30 3.13
N ALA A 86 10.99 -0.22 4.45
CA ALA A 86 12.14 -0.87 5.09
C ALA A 86 12.07 -2.41 4.96
N ILE A 87 10.89 -3.00 5.16
CA ILE A 87 10.66 -4.44 4.97
C ILE A 87 10.93 -4.83 3.52
N ALA A 88 10.31 -4.15 2.56
CA ALA A 88 10.43 -4.46 1.14
C ALA A 88 11.87 -4.33 0.65
N THR A 89 12.61 -3.32 1.12
CA THR A 89 14.03 -3.13 0.79
C THR A 89 14.89 -4.27 1.32
N ASP A 90 14.72 -4.66 2.59
CA ASP A 90 15.49 -5.75 3.18
C ASP A 90 15.18 -7.10 2.52
N VAL A 91 13.90 -7.36 2.27
CA VAL A 91 13.44 -8.56 1.57
C VAL A 91 14.03 -8.64 0.16
N ALA A 92 13.96 -7.56 -0.62
CA ALA A 92 14.51 -7.51 -1.97
C ALA A 92 16.02 -7.79 -2.00
N ARG A 93 16.77 -7.19 -1.06
CA ARG A 93 18.21 -7.43 -0.93
C ARG A 93 18.51 -8.91 -0.73
N ARG A 94 17.76 -9.59 0.14
CA ARG A 94 17.91 -11.04 0.41
C ARG A 94 17.46 -11.90 -0.76
N SER A 95 16.42 -11.48 -1.48
CA SER A 95 15.94 -12.18 -2.68
C SER A 95 16.97 -12.18 -3.82
N THR A 96 17.81 -11.15 -3.91
CA THR A 96 18.87 -11.02 -4.92
C THR A 96 20.22 -11.61 -4.51
N ASP A 97 20.45 -11.85 -3.23
CA ASP A 97 21.70 -12.43 -2.75
C ASP A 97 21.69 -13.95 -2.96
N GLY A 98 22.35 -14.40 -4.03
CA GLY A 98 22.37 -15.81 -4.44
C GLY A 98 23.01 -16.78 -3.43
N ALA A 99 23.69 -16.27 -2.40
CA ALA A 99 24.28 -17.06 -1.33
C ALA A 99 23.41 -17.11 -0.05
N ASP A 100 22.32 -16.36 0.01
CA ASP A 100 21.49 -16.26 1.22
C ASP A 100 20.57 -17.50 1.36
N PRO A 101 20.74 -18.34 2.40
CA PRO A 101 19.85 -19.48 2.63
C PRO A 101 18.41 -19.06 2.94
N SER A 102 18.18 -17.79 3.30
CA SER A 102 16.87 -17.21 3.55
C SER A 102 16.18 -16.63 2.30
N ARG A 103 16.73 -16.84 1.09
CA ARG A 103 16.15 -16.34 -0.16
C ARG A 103 14.70 -16.78 -0.38
N GLN A 104 14.39 -18.05 -0.08
CA GLN A 104 13.03 -18.57 -0.22
C GLN A 104 12.07 -17.89 0.78
N GLU A 105 12.49 -17.73 2.04
CA GLU A 105 11.74 -17.01 3.08
C GLU A 105 11.51 -15.54 2.66
N ALA A 106 12.52 -14.89 2.09
CA ALA A 106 12.40 -13.54 1.56
C ALA A 106 11.36 -13.45 0.42
N ALA A 107 11.43 -14.37 -0.55
CA ALA A 107 10.48 -14.42 -1.66
C ALA A 107 9.04 -14.66 -1.17
N GLU A 108 8.84 -15.58 -0.23
CA GLU A 108 7.52 -15.85 0.37
C GLU A 108 6.99 -14.65 1.14
N LEU A 109 7.83 -13.98 1.93
CA LEU A 109 7.45 -12.75 2.63
C LEU A 109 7.13 -11.60 1.66
N GLN A 110 7.84 -11.49 0.53
CA GLN A 110 7.57 -10.50 -0.51
C GLN A 110 6.20 -10.70 -1.14
N ARG A 111 5.90 -11.94 -1.57
CA ARG A 111 4.60 -12.29 -2.15
C ARG A 111 3.47 -12.01 -1.16
N TRP A 112 3.63 -12.48 0.07
CA TRP A 112 2.66 -12.26 1.15
C TRP A 112 2.41 -10.77 1.40
N LEU A 113 3.47 -9.95 1.42
CA LEU A 113 3.37 -8.52 1.69
C LEU A 113 2.56 -7.81 0.60
N LEU A 114 2.85 -8.09 -0.68
CA LEU A 114 2.15 -7.46 -1.81
C LEU A 114 0.69 -7.91 -1.87
N ALA A 115 0.42 -9.21 -1.73
CA ALA A 115 -0.94 -9.75 -1.71
C ALA A 115 -1.77 -9.16 -0.56
N THR A 116 -1.15 -9.02 0.62
CA THR A 116 -1.82 -8.42 1.77
C THR A 116 -2.14 -6.96 1.53
N LEU A 117 -1.18 -6.14 1.07
CA LEU A 117 -1.43 -4.72 0.79
C LEU A 117 -2.48 -4.53 -0.31
N GLY A 118 -2.44 -5.35 -1.36
CA GLY A 118 -3.44 -5.35 -2.43
C GLY A 118 -4.85 -5.64 -1.92
N ARG A 119 -5.00 -6.68 -1.09
CA ARG A 119 -6.29 -7.02 -0.47
C ARG A 119 -6.82 -5.90 0.41
N TYR A 120 -6.01 -5.33 1.29
CA TYR A 120 -6.44 -4.21 2.15
C TYR A 120 -6.86 -2.98 1.35
N ALA A 121 -6.13 -2.66 0.27
CA ALA A 121 -6.52 -1.59 -0.63
C ALA A 121 -7.87 -1.89 -1.31
N LEU A 122 -8.08 -3.14 -1.75
CA LEU A 122 -9.29 -3.54 -2.45
C LEU A 122 -10.50 -3.54 -1.54
N ASP A 123 -10.38 -4.12 -0.34
CA ASP A 123 -11.42 -4.16 0.68
C ASP A 123 -11.86 -2.75 1.10
N ALA A 124 -10.91 -1.80 1.15
CA ALA A 124 -11.21 -0.40 1.48
C ALA A 124 -11.91 0.36 0.33
N LEU A 125 -11.57 0.06 -0.93
CA LEU A 125 -12.13 0.73 -2.12
C LEU A 125 -13.46 0.12 -2.57
N LEU A 126 -13.63 -1.18 -2.32
CA LEU A 126 -14.84 -1.95 -2.61
C LEU A 126 -15.44 -2.44 -1.29
N PRO A 127 -15.98 -1.56 -0.44
CA PRO A 127 -16.74 -2.01 0.72
C PRO A 127 -17.96 -2.76 0.21
N GLY A 128 -17.86 -4.09 0.12
CA GLY A 128 -19.01 -4.93 -0.17
C GLY A 128 -20.07 -4.73 0.91
N PRO A 129 -21.36 -5.00 0.62
CA PRO A 129 -22.30 -5.22 1.72
C PRO A 129 -21.73 -6.36 2.58
N PRO A 130 -21.77 -6.28 3.93
CA PRO A 130 -21.35 -7.40 4.76
C PRO A 130 -22.15 -8.63 4.32
N LEU A 131 -21.43 -9.67 3.88
CA LEU A 131 -21.99 -10.96 3.49
C LEU A 131 -22.73 -11.54 4.72
N GLY A 132 -24.00 -11.19 4.89
CA GLY A 132 -24.78 -11.60 6.06
C GLY A 132 -26.07 -10.83 6.35
N THR A 133 -26.28 -9.62 5.82
CA THR A 133 -27.50 -8.85 6.13
C THR A 133 -28.26 -8.43 4.86
N TRP A 134 -28.86 -9.40 4.19
CA TRP A 134 -29.99 -9.16 3.29
C TRP A 134 -31.28 -9.09 4.12
N GLY A 135 -31.32 -8.13 5.04
CA GLY A 135 -32.46 -7.85 5.90
C GLY A 135 -32.84 -6.40 5.72
N SER A 136 -34.01 -6.18 5.11
CA SER A 136 -34.73 -4.92 4.92
C SER A 136 -34.25 -3.80 5.85
N GLN A 137 -33.48 -2.86 5.31
CA GLN A 137 -33.24 -1.58 5.99
C GLN A 137 -33.75 -0.46 5.11
N GLU A 138 -34.93 0.04 5.49
CA GLU A 138 -35.59 1.21 4.95
C GLU A 138 -34.70 2.45 5.04
N GLU A 139 -34.84 3.28 4.02
CA GLU A 139 -34.15 4.51 3.72
C GLU A 139 -34.40 5.60 4.77
N THR A 140 -33.52 5.75 5.78
CA THR A 140 -33.41 7.02 6.52
C THR A 140 -31.99 7.21 7.09
N ALA A 141 -31.02 7.65 6.27
CA ALA A 141 -29.82 8.39 6.71
C ALA A 141 -28.95 8.84 5.51
N ALA A 142 -29.35 9.91 4.81
CA ALA A 142 -28.61 10.41 3.65
C ALA A 142 -27.30 11.16 4.01
N ASP A 143 -27.17 11.72 5.22
CA ASP A 143 -26.03 12.61 5.55
C ASP A 143 -24.82 11.89 6.17
N GLY A 144 -24.98 10.70 6.75
CA GLY A 144 -23.89 9.96 7.41
C GLY A 144 -23.09 9.01 6.51
N GLN A 145 -23.62 8.63 5.34
CA GLN A 145 -22.96 7.68 4.43
C GLN A 145 -21.85 8.32 3.58
N SER A 146 -21.92 9.63 3.34
CA SER A 146 -20.93 10.34 2.51
C SER A 146 -19.57 10.45 3.20
N GLU A 147 -19.53 10.72 4.51
CA GLU A 147 -18.27 10.87 5.26
C GLU A 147 -17.54 9.52 5.43
N GLY A 148 -18.28 8.44 5.71
CA GLY A 148 -17.71 7.10 5.85
C GLY A 148 -17.08 6.58 4.55
N ARG A 149 -17.70 6.88 3.40
CA ARG A 149 -17.16 6.49 2.09
C ARG A 149 -15.87 7.25 1.76
N GLY A 150 -15.77 8.53 2.10
CA GLY A 150 -14.55 9.32 1.92
C GLY A 150 -13.36 8.74 2.70
N ALA A 151 -13.56 8.42 3.97
CA ALA A 151 -12.52 7.82 4.81
C ALA A 151 -12.04 6.44 4.30
N ALA A 152 -12.95 5.62 3.78
CA ALA A 152 -12.62 4.31 3.20
C ALA A 152 -11.78 4.46 1.92
N VAL A 153 -12.15 5.39 1.03
CA VAL A 153 -11.37 5.68 -0.18
C VAL A 153 -9.97 6.18 0.17
N GLU A 154 -9.85 7.10 1.13
CA GLU A 154 -8.54 7.59 1.59
C GLU A 154 -7.67 6.47 2.20
N ALA A 155 -8.27 5.54 2.94
CA ALA A 155 -7.57 4.37 3.45
C ALA A 155 -7.09 3.46 2.31
N GLY A 156 -7.95 3.21 1.31
CA GLY A 156 -7.62 2.45 0.11
C GLY A 156 -6.47 3.06 -0.68
N GLU A 157 -6.49 4.37 -0.91
CA GLU A 157 -5.38 5.10 -1.54
C GLU A 157 -4.09 5.04 -0.72
N ALA A 158 -4.18 5.10 0.61
CA ALA A 158 -3.01 4.96 1.47
C ALA A 158 -2.40 3.54 1.40
N PHE A 159 -3.23 2.49 1.39
CA PHE A 159 -2.77 1.11 1.20
C PHE A 159 -2.19 0.91 -0.20
N PHE A 160 -2.81 1.51 -1.22
CA PHE A 160 -2.28 1.49 -2.58
C PHE A 160 -0.89 2.15 -2.65
N ALA A 161 -0.68 3.29 -1.98
CA ALA A 161 0.63 3.92 -1.90
C ALA A 161 1.69 3.02 -1.22
N MET A 162 1.29 2.28 -0.17
CA MET A 162 2.15 1.28 0.47
C MET A 162 2.48 0.12 -0.47
N LEU A 163 1.49 -0.40 -1.21
CA LEU A 163 1.69 -1.41 -2.24
C LEU A 163 2.69 -0.95 -3.30
N CYS A 164 2.51 0.26 -3.85
CA CYS A 164 3.42 0.84 -4.83
C CYS A 164 4.85 0.94 -4.28
N SER A 165 4.99 1.41 -3.03
CA SER A 165 6.30 1.53 -2.38
C SER A 165 6.97 0.19 -2.13
N ALA A 166 6.22 -0.88 -1.86
CA ALA A 166 6.77 -2.23 -1.75
C ALA A 166 7.13 -2.80 -3.13
N ALA A 167 6.26 -2.59 -4.12
CA ALA A 167 6.37 -3.12 -5.48
C ALA A 167 7.63 -2.66 -6.22
N ARG A 168 8.11 -1.44 -5.96
CA ARG A 168 9.34 -0.92 -6.60
C ARG A 168 10.62 -1.69 -6.25
N HIS A 169 10.56 -2.53 -5.21
CA HIS A 169 11.66 -3.40 -4.77
C HIS A 169 11.53 -4.84 -5.28
N VAL A 170 10.53 -5.13 -6.11
CA VAL A 170 10.31 -6.46 -6.69
C VAL A 170 11.32 -6.75 -7.79
N ASP A 171 11.78 -8.00 -7.84
CA ASP A 171 12.61 -8.50 -8.93
C ASP A 171 11.83 -8.36 -10.26
N VAL A 172 12.47 -7.77 -11.27
CA VAL A 172 11.84 -7.53 -12.57
C VAL A 172 11.42 -8.83 -13.25
N SER A 173 12.11 -9.95 -12.98
CA SER A 173 11.84 -11.26 -13.60
C SER A 173 10.50 -11.89 -13.21
N ILE A 174 9.86 -11.41 -12.14
CA ILE A 174 8.54 -11.90 -11.67
C ILE A 174 7.42 -10.87 -11.88
N LEU A 175 7.75 -9.74 -12.54
CA LEU A 175 6.78 -8.74 -13.00
C LEU A 175 6.39 -9.06 -14.45
N PRO A 176 5.13 -8.78 -14.86
CA PRO A 176 4.07 -8.10 -14.11
C PRO A 176 3.21 -9.02 -13.22
N GLU A 177 3.30 -10.34 -13.39
CA GLU A 177 2.31 -11.30 -12.89
C GLU A 177 2.13 -11.24 -11.38
N LEU A 178 3.21 -11.03 -10.62
CA LEU A 178 3.12 -10.94 -9.16
C LEU A 178 2.21 -9.79 -8.71
N LEU A 179 2.25 -8.63 -9.38
CA LEU A 179 1.40 -7.49 -9.02
C LEU A 179 -0.04 -7.67 -9.52
N TYR A 180 -0.20 -8.17 -10.74
CA TYR A 180 -1.51 -8.25 -11.36
C TYR A 180 -2.34 -9.43 -10.83
N SER A 181 -1.72 -10.57 -10.56
CA SER A 181 -2.42 -11.76 -10.06
C SER A 181 -2.50 -11.79 -8.53
N GLU A 182 -1.36 -11.69 -7.83
CA GLU A 182 -1.34 -11.86 -6.36
C GLU A 182 -1.70 -10.58 -5.60
N ALA A 183 -1.31 -9.40 -6.10
CA ALA A 183 -1.62 -8.12 -5.45
C ALA A 183 -2.90 -7.44 -5.97
N HIS A 184 -3.68 -8.13 -6.81
CA HIS A 184 -4.95 -7.64 -7.34
C HIS A 184 -4.87 -6.27 -8.05
N MET A 185 -3.72 -5.93 -8.64
CA MET A 185 -3.50 -4.60 -9.25
C MET A 185 -4.57 -4.26 -10.29
N ALA A 186 -4.95 -5.20 -11.16
CA ALA A 186 -5.99 -4.96 -12.17
C ALA A 186 -7.34 -4.61 -11.54
N ASP A 187 -7.71 -5.30 -10.46
CA ASP A 187 -8.99 -5.08 -9.79
C ASP A 187 -9.01 -3.75 -9.03
N LEU A 188 -7.89 -3.37 -8.40
CA LEU A 188 -7.71 -2.05 -7.78
C LEU A 188 -7.88 -0.92 -8.80
N LEU A 189 -7.23 -1.04 -9.95
CA LEU A 189 -7.28 -0.04 -11.03
C LEU A 189 -8.66 0.03 -11.70
N ARG A 190 -9.41 -1.08 -11.73
CA ARG A 190 -10.83 -1.08 -12.17
C ARG A 190 -11.73 -0.42 -11.13
N ALA A 191 -11.54 -0.75 -9.85
CA ALA A 191 -12.37 -0.29 -8.75
C ALA A 191 -12.30 1.23 -8.55
N HIS A 192 -11.11 1.82 -8.67
CA HIS A 192 -10.90 3.24 -8.41
C HIS A 192 -10.07 3.89 -9.53
N PRO A 193 -10.72 4.46 -10.57
CA PRO A 193 -10.03 5.02 -11.74
C PRO A 193 -8.91 6.03 -11.45
N PRO A 194 -9.00 6.92 -10.43
CA PRO A 194 -7.89 7.79 -10.02
C PRO A 194 -6.58 7.06 -9.70
N LEU A 195 -6.63 5.78 -9.29
CA LEU A 195 -5.43 5.00 -9.04
C LEU A 195 -4.60 4.73 -10.31
N ARG A 196 -5.21 4.76 -11.50
CA ARG A 196 -4.48 4.56 -12.76
C ARG A 196 -3.49 5.68 -13.01
N GLU A 197 -3.92 6.92 -12.77
CA GLU A 197 -3.05 8.08 -12.87
C GLU A 197 -1.98 8.05 -11.78
N LEU A 198 -2.37 7.74 -10.53
CA LEU A 198 -1.42 7.64 -9.42
C LEU A 198 -0.37 6.56 -9.69
N TRP A 199 -0.78 5.40 -10.20
CA TRP A 199 0.08 4.29 -10.55
C TRP A 199 1.06 4.69 -11.65
N LEU A 200 0.56 5.30 -12.73
CA LEU A 200 1.40 5.76 -13.83
C LEU A 200 2.44 6.78 -13.36
N ARG A 201 2.06 7.77 -12.54
CA ARG A 201 3.00 8.73 -11.94
C ARG A 201 4.06 8.02 -11.09
N HIS A 202 3.66 6.97 -10.35
CA HIS A 202 4.59 6.20 -9.52
C HIS A 202 5.55 5.36 -10.37
N LEU A 203 5.06 4.68 -11.42
CA LEU A 203 5.87 3.95 -12.39
C LEU A 203 6.93 4.85 -13.02
N VAL A 204 6.54 6.05 -13.48
CA VAL A 204 7.44 6.99 -14.14
C VAL A 204 8.53 7.50 -13.19
N SER A 205 8.16 7.81 -11.95
CA SER A 205 9.06 8.48 -11.00
C SER A 205 9.93 7.58 -10.13
N ARG A 206 9.54 6.31 -9.91
CA ARG A 206 10.17 5.45 -8.89
C ARG A 206 10.65 4.08 -9.38
N PHE A 207 10.14 3.58 -10.50
CA PHE A 207 10.50 2.23 -10.96
C PHE A 207 11.77 2.25 -11.83
N PRO A 208 12.63 1.22 -11.72
CA PRO A 208 13.73 1.00 -12.67
C PRO A 208 13.20 0.91 -14.11
N GLU A 209 14.00 1.35 -15.09
CA GLU A 209 13.57 1.47 -16.48
C GLU A 209 12.94 0.19 -17.06
N ALA A 210 13.60 -0.95 -16.90
CA ALA A 210 13.10 -2.23 -17.41
C ALA A 210 11.73 -2.62 -16.82
N ALA A 211 11.55 -2.45 -15.50
CA ALA A 211 10.27 -2.73 -14.84
C ALA A 211 9.20 -1.70 -15.24
N ARG A 212 9.58 -0.43 -15.36
CA ARG A 212 8.69 0.67 -15.73
C ARG A 212 8.10 0.44 -17.12
N GLU A 213 8.92 0.12 -18.12
CA GLU A 213 8.43 -0.10 -19.49
C GLU A 213 7.41 -1.25 -19.53
N LEU A 214 7.76 -2.38 -18.93
CA LEU A 214 6.89 -3.55 -18.85
C LEU A 214 5.55 -3.21 -18.17
N LEU A 215 5.59 -2.52 -17.03
CA LEU A 215 4.39 -2.20 -16.26
C LEU A 215 3.53 -1.11 -16.91
N VAL A 216 4.15 -0.14 -17.61
CA VAL A 216 3.44 0.88 -18.38
C VAL A 216 2.75 0.25 -19.58
N LEU A 217 3.44 -0.60 -20.35
CA LEU A 217 2.84 -1.31 -21.48
C LEU A 217 1.64 -2.14 -21.02
N ARG A 218 1.80 -2.87 -19.91
CA ARG A 218 0.70 -3.66 -19.33
C ARG A 218 -0.47 -2.78 -18.88
N LEU A 219 -0.19 -1.64 -18.23
CA LEU A 219 -1.22 -0.69 -17.81
C LEU A 219 -2.00 -0.13 -19.01
N LEU A 220 -1.31 0.21 -20.09
CA LEU A 220 -1.94 0.78 -21.30
C LEU A 220 -2.70 -0.26 -22.13
N GLU A 221 -2.27 -1.53 -22.09
CA GLU A 221 -3.00 -2.66 -22.66
C GLU A 221 -4.35 -2.85 -21.95
N ASP A 222 -4.34 -2.86 -20.61
CA ASP A 222 -5.54 -3.10 -19.80
C ASP A 222 -6.44 -1.84 -19.68
N PHE A 223 -5.86 -0.64 -19.78
CA PHE A 223 -6.54 0.66 -19.57
C PHE A 223 -6.03 1.74 -20.55
N PRO A 224 -6.41 1.69 -21.84
CA PRO A 224 -5.93 2.63 -22.85
C PRO A 224 -6.26 4.10 -22.54
N GLU A 225 -7.34 4.36 -21.79
CA GLU A 225 -7.70 5.70 -21.33
C GLU A 225 -6.66 6.36 -20.40
N ALA A 226 -5.80 5.56 -19.75
CA ALA A 226 -4.73 6.09 -18.90
C ALA A 226 -3.69 6.88 -19.71
N ALA A 227 -3.49 6.54 -20.99
CA ALA A 227 -2.61 7.30 -21.89
C ALA A 227 -3.14 8.73 -22.13
N ALA A 228 -4.45 8.88 -22.29
CA ALA A 228 -5.09 10.18 -22.52
C ALA A 228 -4.95 11.09 -21.29
N ALA A 229 -5.08 10.51 -20.08
CA ALA A 229 -4.90 11.26 -18.83
C ALA A 229 -3.47 11.78 -18.64
N PHE A 230 -2.47 11.03 -19.11
CA PHE A 230 -1.06 11.42 -19.01
C PHE A 230 -0.64 12.45 -20.07
N SER A 231 -1.27 12.40 -21.24
CA SER A 231 -0.99 13.31 -22.36
C SER A 231 -1.61 14.71 -22.16
N ALA A 232 -2.50 14.87 -21.20
CA ALA A 232 -3.05 16.17 -20.85
C ALA A 232 -1.91 17.09 -20.34
N PRO A 233 -1.79 18.33 -20.84
CA PRO A 233 -0.72 19.24 -20.46
C PRO A 233 -0.78 19.50 -18.96
N TYR A 234 0.17 18.90 -18.24
CA TYR A 234 0.36 19.19 -16.82
C TYR A 234 0.77 20.65 -16.66
N PRO A 235 0.20 21.41 -15.69
CA PRO A 235 0.75 22.71 -15.34
C PRO A 235 2.21 22.50 -14.93
N ALA A 236 3.11 23.20 -15.62
CA ALA A 236 4.56 23.00 -15.68
C ALA A 236 5.31 23.27 -14.36
N ILE A 237 4.98 22.53 -13.30
CA ILE A 237 5.60 22.68 -11.97
C ILE A 237 6.70 21.63 -11.71
N LEU A 238 6.82 20.59 -12.54
CA LEU A 238 7.80 19.51 -12.35
C LEU A 238 8.63 19.16 -13.60
N THR A 239 8.91 20.12 -14.48
CA THR A 239 9.88 19.90 -15.57
C THR A 239 11.32 20.05 -15.06
N GLY A 240 11.82 19.00 -14.40
CA GLY A 240 13.26 18.73 -14.37
C GLY A 240 13.70 18.16 -15.72
N PRO A 241 14.87 18.54 -16.27
CA PRO A 241 15.20 18.33 -17.68
C PRO A 241 15.56 16.88 -18.11
N GLU A 242 15.42 15.85 -17.28
CA GLU A 242 15.98 14.51 -17.59
C GLU A 242 15.01 13.32 -17.67
N ALA A 243 13.70 13.51 -17.53
CA ALA A 243 12.75 12.36 -17.50
C ALA A 243 12.05 12.05 -18.84
N SER A 244 12.65 12.39 -19.98
CA SER A 244 12.12 11.99 -21.30
C SER A 244 12.72 10.65 -21.73
N SER A 245 12.22 9.54 -21.18
CA SER A 245 12.48 8.20 -21.74
C SER A 245 11.82 8.11 -23.13
N SER A 246 12.57 7.62 -24.13
CA SER A 246 12.12 7.46 -25.52
C SER A 246 10.89 6.55 -25.65
N VAL A 247 10.68 5.64 -24.70
CA VAL A 247 9.57 4.68 -24.71
C VAL A 247 8.23 5.35 -24.45
N LEU A 248 8.17 6.35 -23.56
CA LEU A 248 6.93 7.13 -23.35
C LEU A 248 6.53 7.94 -24.59
N ARG A 249 7.48 8.32 -25.45
CA ARG A 249 7.17 9.02 -26.72
C ARG A 249 6.72 8.09 -27.84
N SER A 250 6.97 6.79 -27.72
CA SER A 250 6.55 5.79 -28.70
C SER A 250 5.24 5.10 -28.31
N ALA A 251 4.87 5.15 -27.02
CA ALA A 251 3.65 4.55 -26.49
C ALA A 251 2.47 5.55 -26.38
N LEU A 252 2.75 6.85 -26.44
CA LEU A 252 1.77 7.94 -26.52
C LEU A 252 1.72 8.48 -27.96
#